data_AF-A0A671MNS7-F1
#
_entry.id   AF-A0A671MNS7-F1
#
_cell.length_a   1.000
_cell.length_b   1.000
_cell.length_c   1.000
_cell.angle_alpha   90.00
_cell.angle_beta   90.00
_cell.angle_gamma   90.00
#
_symmetry.space_group_name_H-M   'P 1'
#
loop_
_entity.id
_entity.type
_entity.pdbx_description
1 polymer ?
#
loop_
_entity_poly.entity_id
_entity_poly.type
_entity_poly.pdbx_seq_one_letter_code
_entity_poly.pdbx_strand_id
1 'polypeptide(L)'
;MYLTKLLSTKVAVHSFVENLFRSIWGLPNSKAPLAVKYFFDFLDAQAERKKISDPDVLHIWKTNSLPLRFWVNILKNPDFVFSDLEKTPHLDGCLSVIAQAFMDSFSLAEQHLDKHSPTNKLLYAKDIPQYKQEVKSYYKLVKDQTSISSQEFKIFLQEESKKHQNEFNESAALRELCKYMLRYFSEVSQKLEQTDAPTRLKEDMQNVKELFESVKRSGWC
;
A
#
# COMPACT_ATOMS: atom_id res chain seq x y z
N MET A 1 37.81 1.59 -7.03
CA MET A 1 38.32 2.35 -5.87
C MET A 1 37.20 2.82 -4.93
N TYR A 2 36.05 3.33 -5.42
CA TYR A 2 34.98 3.87 -4.56
C TYR A 2 33.96 2.86 -4.00
N LEU A 3 33.95 1.61 -4.50
CA LEU A 3 33.02 0.56 -4.03
C LEU A 3 33.19 0.22 -2.54
N THR A 4 34.43 0.31 -2.02
CA THR A 4 34.73 0.09 -0.61
C THR A 4 34.10 1.14 0.30
N LYS A 5 33.91 2.37 -0.19
CA LYS A 5 33.20 3.43 0.56
C LYS A 5 31.71 3.14 0.65
N LEU A 6 31.09 2.65 -0.44
CA LEU A 6 29.68 2.21 -0.41
C LEU A 6 29.47 1.08 0.60
N LEU A 7 30.39 0.10 0.63
CA LEU A 7 30.35 -0.98 1.60
C LEU A 7 30.51 -0.46 3.03
N SER A 8 31.45 0.47 3.26
CA SER A 8 31.65 1.10 4.57
C SER A 8 30.38 1.82 5.05
N THR A 9 29.72 2.58 4.19
CA THR A 9 28.46 3.25 4.52
C THR A 9 27.35 2.24 4.80
N LYS A 10 27.21 1.19 3.96
CA LYS A 10 26.23 0.12 4.18
C LYS A 10 26.40 -0.49 5.56
N VAL A 11 27.62 -0.87 5.94
CA VAL A 11 27.93 -1.46 7.24
C VAL A 11 27.56 -0.51 8.38
N ALA A 12 27.89 0.78 8.26
CA ALA A 12 27.61 1.77 9.30
C ALA A 12 26.11 1.97 9.56
N VAL A 13 25.26 1.92 8.53
CA VAL A 13 23.80 2.12 8.66
C VAL A 13 23.02 0.82 8.79
N HIS A 14 23.68 -0.34 8.71
CA HIS A 14 23.03 -1.63 8.52
C HIS A 14 22.07 -1.99 9.65
N SER A 15 22.45 -1.73 10.90
CA SER A 15 21.63 -2.01 12.08
C SER A 15 20.30 -1.24 12.06
N PHE A 16 20.30 0.01 11.59
CA PHE A 16 19.08 0.80 11.44
C PHE A 16 18.18 0.22 10.35
N VAL A 17 18.76 -0.23 9.24
CA VAL A 17 18.02 -0.88 8.14
C VAL A 17 17.38 -2.19 8.62
N GLU A 18 18.14 -3.04 9.32
CA GLU A 18 17.61 -4.30 9.88
C GLU A 18 16.49 -4.04 10.89
N ASN A 19 16.67 -3.08 11.79
CA ASN A 19 15.66 -2.72 12.78
C ASN A 19 14.37 -2.21 12.11
N LEU A 20 14.50 -1.40 11.06
CA LEU A 20 13.35 -0.92 10.28
C LEU A 20 12.64 -2.09 9.56
N PHE A 21 13.39 -2.96 8.90
CA PHE A 21 12.81 -4.09 8.17
C PHE A 21 12.07 -5.05 9.11
N ARG A 22 12.70 -5.42 10.23
CA ARG A 22 12.12 -6.30 11.24
C ARG A 22 10.97 -5.65 12.02
N SER A 23 10.88 -4.33 12.09
CA SER A 23 9.70 -3.66 12.66
C SER A 23 8.52 -3.65 11.69
N ILE A 24 8.78 -3.60 10.38
CA ILE A 24 7.75 -3.65 9.33
C ILE A 24 7.10 -5.03 9.23
N TRP A 25 7.90 -6.10 9.18
CA TRP A 25 7.39 -7.50 9.17
C TRP A 25 7.44 -8.16 10.55
N GLY A 26 7.51 -7.36 11.61
CA GLY A 26 7.43 -7.80 12.99
C GLY A 26 5.98 -7.97 13.45
N LEU A 27 5.77 -8.81 14.45
CA LEU A 27 4.47 -9.02 15.09
C LEU A 27 4.55 -8.64 16.57
N PRO A 28 4.28 -7.38 16.95
CA PRO A 28 4.22 -6.97 18.34
C PRO A 28 3.23 -7.86 19.12
N ASN A 29 3.66 -8.43 20.24
CA ASN A 29 2.85 -9.36 21.05
C ASN A 29 2.27 -10.54 20.23
N SER A 30 2.98 -10.98 19.18
CA SER A 30 2.53 -12.01 18.24
C SER A 30 1.21 -11.68 17.51
N LYS A 31 0.89 -10.39 17.34
CA LYS A 31 -0.30 -9.94 16.62
C LYS A 31 0.07 -9.00 15.47
N ALA A 32 -0.48 -9.28 14.30
CA ALA A 32 -0.42 -8.38 13.16
C ALA A 32 -1.38 -7.18 13.33
N PRO A 33 -1.12 -6.03 12.69
CA PRO A 33 -2.10 -4.95 12.61
C PRO A 33 -3.44 -5.45 12.03
N LEU A 34 -4.56 -4.99 12.61
CA LEU A 34 -5.91 -5.44 12.23
C LEU A 34 -6.16 -5.32 10.71
N ALA A 35 -5.80 -4.19 10.12
CA ALA A 35 -5.96 -3.96 8.68
C ALA A 35 -5.18 -4.96 7.83
N VAL A 36 -3.95 -5.32 8.25
CA VAL A 36 -3.11 -6.28 7.51
C VAL A 36 -3.71 -7.68 7.58
N LYS A 37 -4.07 -8.15 8.77
CA LYS A 37 -4.68 -9.48 8.95
C LYS A 37 -5.99 -9.57 8.18
N TYR A 38 -6.89 -8.59 8.33
CA TYR A 38 -8.18 -8.59 7.64
C TYR A 38 -8.01 -8.58 6.11
N PHE A 39 -7.10 -7.75 5.60
CA PHE A 39 -6.87 -7.64 4.16
C PHE A 39 -6.19 -8.89 3.57
N PHE A 40 -5.27 -9.53 4.30
CA PHE A 40 -4.64 -10.77 3.86
C PHE A 40 -5.62 -11.95 3.88
N ASP A 41 -6.49 -12.05 4.89
CA ASP A 41 -7.58 -13.02 4.92
C ASP A 41 -8.55 -12.80 3.74
N PHE A 42 -8.81 -11.54 3.37
CA PHE A 42 -9.58 -11.22 2.18
C PHE A 42 -8.90 -11.74 0.90
N LEU A 43 -7.60 -11.53 0.73
CA LEU A 43 -6.86 -12.05 -0.44
C LEU A 43 -6.88 -13.58 -0.49
N ASP A 44 -6.71 -14.24 0.65
CA ASP A 44 -6.77 -15.70 0.76
C ASP A 44 -8.17 -16.21 0.35
N ALA A 45 -9.25 -15.57 0.82
CA ALA A 45 -10.62 -15.90 0.41
C ALA A 45 -10.89 -15.61 -1.07
N GLN A 46 -10.30 -14.57 -1.67
CA GLN A 46 -10.43 -14.31 -3.11
C GLN A 46 -9.72 -15.38 -3.96
N ALA A 47 -8.56 -15.86 -3.52
CA ALA A 47 -7.85 -16.94 -4.20
C ALA A 47 -8.66 -18.24 -4.13
N GLU A 48 -9.24 -18.56 -2.96
CA GLU A 48 -10.12 -19.72 -2.80
C GLU A 48 -11.34 -19.64 -3.72
N ARG A 49 -12.03 -18.49 -3.78
CA ARG A 49 -13.17 -18.26 -4.69
C ARG A 49 -12.79 -18.45 -6.16
N LYS A 50 -11.55 -18.09 -6.53
CA LYS A 50 -11.01 -18.28 -7.89
C LYS A 50 -10.39 -19.67 -8.11
N LYS A 51 -10.44 -20.55 -7.11
CA LYS A 51 -9.85 -21.91 -7.12
C LYS A 51 -8.34 -21.89 -7.40
N ILE A 52 -7.64 -20.87 -6.89
CA ILE A 52 -6.19 -20.75 -7.01
C ILE A 52 -5.56 -21.45 -5.80
N SER A 53 -4.84 -22.54 -6.05
CA SER A 53 -4.13 -23.30 -5.02
C SER A 53 -2.63 -23.00 -4.94
N ASP A 54 -2.10 -22.21 -5.87
CA ASP A 54 -0.69 -21.85 -5.93
C ASP A 54 -0.34 -20.79 -4.86
N PRO A 55 0.51 -21.11 -3.87
CA PRO A 55 0.90 -20.17 -2.82
C PRO A 55 1.71 -18.97 -3.35
N ASP A 56 2.38 -19.11 -4.49
CA ASP A 56 3.17 -18.03 -5.08
C ASP A 56 2.28 -16.88 -5.55
N VAL A 57 1.08 -17.18 -6.06
CA VAL A 57 0.10 -16.16 -6.46
C VAL A 57 -0.33 -15.33 -5.24
N LEU A 58 -0.62 -15.98 -4.11
CA LEU A 58 -0.99 -15.28 -2.87
C LEU A 58 0.16 -14.43 -2.33
N HIS A 59 1.40 -14.95 -2.39
CA HIS A 59 2.59 -14.19 -2.02
C HIS A 59 2.75 -12.94 -2.89
N ILE A 60 2.57 -13.06 -4.20
CA ILE A 60 2.63 -11.95 -5.15
C ILE A 60 1.54 -10.93 -4.86
N TRP A 61 0.30 -11.35 -4.60
CA TRP A 61 -0.79 -10.42 -4.27
C TRP A 61 -0.48 -9.64 -3.00
N LYS A 62 -0.09 -10.32 -1.91
CA LYS A 62 0.26 -9.70 -0.62
C LYS A 62 1.43 -8.72 -0.77
N THR A 63 2.45 -9.09 -1.55
CA THR A 63 3.63 -8.24 -1.84
C THR A 63 3.25 -6.99 -2.65
N ASN A 64 2.45 -7.17 -3.70
CA ASN A 64 2.06 -6.09 -4.60
C ASN A 64 1.02 -5.16 -4.00
N SER A 65 0.30 -5.59 -2.96
CA SER A 65 -0.73 -4.77 -2.31
C SER A 65 -0.19 -3.94 -1.15
N LEU A 66 0.70 -4.49 -0.32
CA LEU A 66 1.12 -3.83 0.93
C LEU A 66 2.59 -3.35 0.89
N PRO A 67 3.63 -4.21 0.85
CA PRO A 67 5.01 -3.76 0.74
C PRO A 67 5.25 -2.79 -0.42
N LEU A 68 4.80 -3.13 -1.63
CA LEU A 68 5.08 -2.34 -2.82
C LEU A 68 4.33 -1.00 -2.85
N ARG A 69 3.06 -0.97 -2.41
CA ARG A 69 2.20 0.22 -2.54
C ARG A 69 2.31 1.17 -1.36
N PHE A 70 2.49 0.61 -0.16
CA PHE A 70 2.53 1.40 1.07
C PHE A 70 3.97 1.55 1.57
N TRP A 71 4.64 0.44 1.93
CA TRP A 71 5.92 0.52 2.63
C TRP A 71 7.03 1.13 1.77
N VAL A 72 7.18 0.72 0.50
CA VAL A 72 8.14 1.36 -0.41
C VAL A 72 7.91 2.86 -0.53
N ASN A 73 6.65 3.30 -0.54
CA ASN A 73 6.32 4.71 -0.65
C ASN A 73 6.76 5.49 0.60
N ILE A 74 6.54 4.93 1.80
CA ILE A 74 6.99 5.52 3.07
C ILE A 74 8.52 5.48 3.19
N LEU A 75 9.16 4.37 2.82
CA LEU A 75 10.62 4.22 2.86
C LEU A 75 11.32 5.25 1.95
N LYS A 76 10.74 5.50 0.78
CA LYS A 76 11.28 6.46 -0.17
C LYS A 76 10.94 7.90 0.19
N ASN A 77 9.81 8.16 0.84
CA ASN A 77 9.31 9.51 1.12
C ASN A 77 9.08 9.70 2.63
N PRO A 78 10.15 9.76 3.43
CA PRO A 78 10.05 9.93 4.89
C PRO A 78 9.44 11.27 5.29
N ASP A 79 9.50 12.27 4.42
CA ASP A 79 8.85 13.57 4.52
C ASP A 79 7.31 13.49 4.56
N PHE A 80 6.70 12.35 4.19
CA PHE A 80 5.27 12.11 4.40
C PHE A 80 4.92 11.80 5.86
N VAL A 81 5.90 11.43 6.69
CA VAL A 81 5.69 10.98 8.07
C VAL A 81 6.29 11.94 9.08
N PHE A 82 7.46 12.51 8.80
CA PHE A 82 8.19 13.37 9.73
C PHE A 82 8.08 14.83 9.32
N SER A 83 7.70 15.70 10.26
CA SER A 83 7.76 17.15 10.04
C SER A 83 9.20 17.62 9.93
N ASP A 84 9.41 18.70 9.16
CA ASP A 84 10.69 19.42 9.07
C ASP A 84 11.86 18.59 8.47
N LEU A 85 11.56 17.48 7.78
CA LEU A 85 12.56 16.69 7.06
C LEU A 85 12.75 17.24 5.65
N GLU A 86 13.92 17.83 5.38
CA GLU A 86 14.31 18.23 4.03
C GLU A 86 14.96 17.04 3.30
N LYS A 87 14.20 16.43 2.39
CA LYS A 87 14.68 15.28 1.61
C LYS A 87 15.55 15.75 0.44
N THR A 88 16.87 15.58 0.59
CA THR A 88 17.81 15.88 -0.50
C THR A 88 17.80 14.81 -1.60
N PRO A 89 18.16 15.14 -2.86
CA PRO A 89 18.28 14.15 -3.94
C PRO A 89 19.29 13.04 -3.64
N HIS A 90 20.35 13.34 -2.86
CA HIS A 90 21.32 12.34 -2.44
C HIS A 90 20.69 11.32 -1.47
N LEU A 91 19.91 11.80 -0.50
CA LEU A 91 19.17 10.94 0.42
C LEU A 91 18.14 10.09 -0.32
N ASP A 92 17.44 10.65 -1.31
CA ASP A 92 16.50 9.91 -2.16
C ASP A 92 17.17 8.73 -2.88
N GLY A 93 18.38 8.93 -3.41
CA GLY A 93 19.17 7.86 -4.03
C GLY A 93 19.53 6.75 -3.03
N CYS A 94 19.96 7.11 -1.82
CA CYS A 94 20.27 6.15 -0.75
C CYS A 94 19.03 5.36 -0.29
N LEU A 95 17.90 6.06 -0.08
CA LEU A 95 16.63 5.42 0.29
C LEU A 95 16.11 4.51 -0.83
N SER A 96 16.33 4.87 -2.09
CA SER A 96 15.97 4.02 -3.23
C SER A 96 16.78 2.71 -3.25
N VAL A 97 18.06 2.74 -2.86
CA VAL A 97 18.86 1.52 -2.69
C VAL A 97 18.31 0.64 -1.58
N ILE A 98 17.96 1.22 -0.42
CA ILE A 98 17.37 0.49 0.71
C ILE A 98 15.99 -0.08 0.33
N ALA A 99 15.13 0.71 -0.32
CA ALA A 99 13.81 0.27 -0.77
C ALA A 99 13.89 -0.85 -1.82
N GLN A 100 14.92 -0.84 -2.67
CA GLN A 100 15.15 -1.95 -3.59
C GLN A 100 15.54 -3.23 -2.84
N ALA A 101 16.44 -3.15 -1.85
CA ALA A 101 16.79 -4.29 -1.01
C ALA A 101 15.58 -4.81 -0.21
N PHE A 102 14.73 -3.90 0.27
CA PHE A 102 13.45 -4.24 0.89
C PHE A 102 12.59 -5.06 -0.07
N MET A 103 12.35 -4.59 -1.30
CA MET A 103 11.54 -5.32 -2.28
C MET A 103 12.16 -6.65 -2.72
N ASP A 104 13.48 -6.71 -2.86
CA ASP A 104 14.19 -7.95 -3.19
C ASP A 104 13.98 -9.03 -2.11
N SER A 105 13.73 -8.62 -0.86
CA SER A 105 13.38 -9.51 0.26
C SER A 105 12.02 -10.18 0.11
N PHE A 106 11.12 -9.62 -0.70
CA PHE A 106 9.82 -10.23 -1.03
C PHE A 106 9.85 -11.01 -2.35
N SER A 107 10.97 -11.03 -3.08
CA SER A 107 11.03 -11.72 -4.37
C SER A 107 11.02 -13.24 -4.20
N LEU A 108 10.18 -13.93 -4.99
CA LEU A 108 10.17 -15.39 -5.08
C LEU A 108 11.33 -15.94 -5.93
N ALA A 109 11.88 -15.12 -6.85
CA ALA A 109 12.97 -15.55 -7.72
C ALA A 109 14.30 -15.62 -6.97
N GLU A 110 15.06 -16.70 -7.19
CA GLU A 110 16.45 -16.77 -6.73
C GLU A 110 17.30 -15.72 -7.47
N GLN A 111 18.16 -15.03 -6.72
CA GLN A 111 19.06 -14.04 -7.30
C GLN A 111 20.38 -14.71 -7.66
N HIS A 112 20.64 -14.85 -8.96
CA HIS A 112 21.98 -15.14 -9.46
C HIS A 112 22.71 -13.82 -9.69
N LEU A 113 23.61 -13.48 -8.78
CA LEU A 113 24.40 -12.26 -8.85
C LEU A 113 25.78 -12.57 -9.41
N ASP A 114 26.17 -11.76 -10.39
CA ASP A 114 27.45 -11.84 -11.08
C ASP A 114 28.16 -10.47 -11.09
N LYS A 115 29.30 -10.41 -11.77
CA LYS A 115 30.08 -9.16 -11.91
C LYS A 115 29.38 -8.06 -12.71
N HIS A 116 28.32 -8.39 -13.44
CA HIS A 116 27.54 -7.44 -14.24
C HIS A 116 26.27 -6.98 -13.52
N SER A 117 26.00 -7.55 -12.34
CA SER A 117 24.84 -7.21 -11.55
C SER A 117 24.95 -5.79 -10.97
N PRO A 118 23.82 -5.06 -10.86
CA PRO A 118 23.82 -3.71 -10.32
C PRO A 118 24.43 -3.63 -8.91
N THR A 119 25.28 -2.62 -8.67
CA THR A 119 25.99 -2.44 -7.40
C THR A 119 25.08 -2.43 -6.18
N ASN A 120 23.89 -1.83 -6.28
CA ASN A 120 22.89 -1.81 -5.21
C ASN A 120 22.39 -3.21 -4.81
N LYS A 121 22.26 -4.14 -5.77
CA LYS A 121 21.94 -5.54 -5.46
C LYS A 121 23.10 -6.25 -4.81
N LEU A 122 24.33 -6.00 -5.28
CA LEU A 122 25.54 -6.57 -4.69
C LEU A 122 25.75 -6.14 -3.23
N LEU A 123 25.34 -4.92 -2.85
CA LEU A 123 25.49 -4.39 -1.49
C LEU A 123 24.71 -5.17 -0.41
N TYR A 124 23.53 -5.69 -0.75
CA TYR A 124 22.65 -6.41 0.17
C TYR A 124 22.53 -7.92 -0.14
N ALA A 125 23.23 -8.40 -1.17
CA ALA A 125 23.20 -9.78 -1.66
C ALA A 125 23.25 -10.85 -0.56
N LYS A 126 24.08 -10.64 0.46
CA LYS A 126 24.29 -11.60 1.56
C LYS A 126 23.14 -11.61 2.58
N ASP A 127 22.41 -10.50 2.70
CA ASP A 127 21.34 -10.32 3.69
C ASP A 127 19.97 -10.77 3.13
N ILE A 128 19.74 -10.60 1.82
CA ILE A 128 18.47 -10.92 1.14
C ILE A 128 17.97 -12.36 1.42
N PRO A 129 18.79 -13.42 1.38
CA PRO A 129 18.31 -14.77 1.66
C PRO A 129 17.69 -14.91 3.05
N GLN A 130 18.26 -14.27 4.06
CA GLN A 130 17.71 -14.27 5.41
C GLN A 130 16.37 -13.50 5.45
N TYR A 131 16.33 -12.29 4.89
CA TYR A 131 15.09 -11.50 4.87
C TYR A 131 13.95 -12.21 4.13
N LYS A 132 14.24 -12.95 3.06
CA LYS A 132 13.25 -13.79 2.37
C LYS A 132 12.65 -14.85 3.29
N GLN A 133 13.43 -15.47 4.17
CA GLN A 133 12.92 -16.43 5.15
C GLN A 133 12.06 -15.75 6.23
N GLU A 134 12.47 -14.58 6.69
CA GLU A 134 11.71 -13.77 7.65
C GLU A 134 10.35 -13.35 7.04
N VAL A 135 10.33 -12.87 5.79
CA VAL A 135 9.10 -12.50 5.06
C VAL A 135 8.16 -13.70 4.87
N LYS A 136 8.69 -14.85 4.45
CA LYS A 136 7.89 -16.09 4.34
C LYS A 136 7.28 -16.47 5.68
N SER A 137 8.05 -16.36 6.76
CA SER A 137 7.59 -16.62 8.13
C SER A 137 6.51 -15.61 8.55
N TYR A 138 6.69 -14.34 8.25
CA TYR A 138 5.70 -13.29 8.51
C TYR A 138 4.35 -13.58 7.85
N TYR A 139 4.33 -13.86 6.54
CA TYR A 139 3.08 -14.20 5.85
C TYR A 139 2.40 -15.46 6.41
N LYS A 140 3.20 -16.45 6.80
CA LYS A 140 2.68 -17.65 7.48
C LYS A 140 2.05 -17.30 8.83
N LEU A 141 2.75 -16.55 9.68
CA LEU A 141 2.25 -16.16 11.01
C LEU A 141 0.98 -15.31 10.92
N VAL A 142 0.89 -14.39 9.95
CA VAL A 142 -0.35 -13.61 9.72
C VAL A 142 -1.50 -14.54 9.30
N LYS A 143 -1.23 -15.52 8.42
CA LYS A 143 -2.24 -16.50 8.00
C LYS A 143 -2.72 -17.35 9.18
N ASP A 144 -1.81 -17.84 10.00
CA ASP A 144 -2.09 -18.73 11.13
C ASP A 144 -2.76 -17.99 12.32
N GLN A 145 -2.75 -16.66 12.34
CA GLN A 145 -3.48 -15.86 13.32
C GLN A 145 -5.00 -16.06 13.20
N THR A 146 -5.70 -16.01 14.33
CA THR A 146 -7.17 -16.03 14.37
C THR A 146 -7.76 -14.96 13.46
N SER A 147 -8.77 -15.33 12.67
CA SER A 147 -9.51 -14.40 11.82
C SER A 147 -10.22 -13.33 12.63
N ILE A 148 -10.26 -12.12 12.07
CA ILE A 148 -10.91 -10.97 12.68
C ILE A 148 -12.41 -11.05 12.41
N SER A 149 -13.23 -10.90 13.45
CA SER A 149 -14.69 -10.88 13.28
C SER A 149 -15.15 -9.60 12.56
N SER A 150 -16.24 -9.68 11.79
CA SER A 150 -16.81 -8.50 11.13
C SER A 150 -17.20 -7.40 12.14
N GLN A 151 -17.61 -7.79 13.34
CA GLN A 151 -17.97 -6.84 14.40
C GLN A 151 -16.73 -6.10 14.94
N GLU A 152 -15.65 -6.83 15.22
CA GLU A 152 -14.38 -6.24 15.67
C GLU A 152 -13.82 -5.28 14.62
N PHE A 153 -13.80 -5.69 13.35
CA PHE A 153 -13.31 -4.84 12.28
C PHE A 153 -14.19 -3.59 12.08
N LYS A 154 -15.52 -3.73 12.23
CA LYS A 154 -16.44 -2.59 12.17
C LYS A 154 -16.19 -1.58 13.29
N ILE A 155 -15.95 -2.05 14.51
CA ILE A 155 -15.61 -1.17 15.65
C ILE A 155 -14.33 -0.41 15.34
N PHE A 156 -13.28 -1.10 14.91
CA PHE A 156 -12.01 -0.48 14.50
C PHE A 156 -12.22 0.61 13.43
N LEU A 157 -12.99 0.33 12.38
CA LEU A 157 -13.26 1.32 11.33
C LEU A 157 -14.06 2.53 11.84
N GLN A 158 -15.00 2.34 12.76
CA GLN A 158 -15.79 3.41 13.35
C GLN A 158 -14.93 4.31 14.25
N GLU A 159 -14.02 3.73 15.02
CA GLU A 159 -13.08 4.46 15.88
C GLU A 159 -12.15 5.34 15.05
N GLU A 160 -11.53 4.79 14.00
CA GLU A 160 -10.69 5.56 13.09
C GLU A 160 -11.48 6.64 12.33
N SER A 161 -12.71 6.33 11.89
CA SER A 161 -13.57 7.31 11.22
C SER A 161 -13.91 8.49 12.14
N LYS A 162 -14.25 8.21 13.41
CA LYS A 162 -14.58 9.24 14.39
C LYS A 162 -13.38 10.11 14.72
N LYS A 163 -12.20 9.51 14.84
CA LYS A 163 -10.95 10.21 15.14
C LYS A 163 -10.62 11.25 14.06
N HIS A 164 -10.87 10.93 12.80
CA HIS A 164 -10.48 11.75 11.65
C HIS A 164 -11.64 12.51 10.99
N GLN A 165 -12.85 12.47 11.57
CA GLN A 165 -14.09 13.00 10.95
C GLN A 165 -13.99 14.48 10.53
N ASN A 166 -13.27 15.30 11.30
CA ASN A 166 -13.17 16.74 11.06
C ASN A 166 -11.80 17.18 10.54
N GLU A 167 -10.93 16.24 10.15
CA GLU A 167 -9.59 16.57 9.64
C GLU A 167 -9.60 16.95 8.15
N PHE A 168 -10.58 16.47 7.39
CA PHE A 168 -10.65 16.66 5.94
C PHE A 168 -11.94 17.37 5.52
N ASN A 169 -11.85 18.18 4.47
CA ASN A 169 -13.00 18.91 3.93
C ASN A 169 -13.73 18.09 2.86
N GLU A 170 -14.79 17.37 3.26
CA GLU A 170 -15.62 16.58 2.36
C GLU A 170 -16.23 17.42 1.22
N SER A 171 -16.61 18.67 1.51
CA SER A 171 -17.22 19.58 0.53
C SER A 171 -16.26 19.88 -0.63
N ALA A 172 -14.98 20.09 -0.34
CA ALA A 172 -13.95 20.28 -1.37
C ALA A 172 -13.71 19.00 -2.18
N ALA A 173 -13.60 17.85 -1.51
CA ALA A 173 -13.42 16.56 -2.18
C ALA A 173 -14.59 16.23 -3.13
N LEU A 174 -15.83 16.44 -2.68
CA LEU A 174 -17.04 16.23 -3.49
C LEU A 174 -17.09 17.16 -4.70
N ARG A 175 -16.70 18.44 -4.57
CA ARG A 175 -16.63 19.37 -5.70
C ARG A 175 -15.65 18.89 -6.78
N GLU A 176 -14.48 18.38 -6.40
CA GLU A 176 -13.52 17.82 -7.36
C GLU A 176 -14.01 16.51 -7.98
N LEU A 177 -14.61 15.62 -7.19
CA LEU A 177 -15.17 14.35 -7.69
C LEU A 177 -16.32 14.58 -8.68
N CYS A 178 -17.20 15.56 -8.44
CA CYS A 178 -18.29 15.91 -9.34
C CYS A 178 -17.80 16.29 -10.75
N LYS A 179 -16.60 16.87 -10.88
CA LYS A 179 -16.02 17.16 -12.20
C LYS A 179 -15.82 15.89 -13.03
N TYR A 180 -15.39 14.80 -12.40
CA TYR A 180 -15.25 13.50 -13.07
C TYR A 180 -16.62 12.87 -13.39
N MET A 181 -17.56 12.94 -12.46
CA MET A 181 -18.93 12.45 -12.69
C MET A 181 -19.56 13.11 -13.91
N LEU A 182 -19.48 14.44 -14.01
CA LEU A 182 -20.03 15.19 -15.13
C LEU A 182 -19.31 14.89 -16.45
N ARG A 183 -17.98 14.74 -16.40
CA ARG A 183 -17.15 14.44 -17.58
C ARG A 183 -17.50 13.09 -18.21
N TYR A 184 -17.83 12.09 -17.39
CA TYR A 184 -18.11 10.72 -17.84
C TYR A 184 -19.57 10.32 -17.58
N PHE A 185 -20.47 11.30 -17.52
CA PHE A 185 -21.85 11.08 -17.10
C PHE A 185 -22.58 10.07 -18.01
N SER A 186 -22.37 10.14 -19.32
CA SER A 186 -22.95 9.21 -20.29
C SER A 186 -22.52 7.77 -20.04
N GLU A 187 -21.23 7.54 -19.83
CA GLU A 187 -20.63 6.24 -19.64
C GLU A 187 -21.06 5.64 -18.30
N VAL A 188 -21.13 6.45 -17.24
CA VAL A 188 -21.63 6.03 -15.93
C VAL A 188 -23.11 5.68 -16.01
N SER A 189 -23.93 6.50 -16.68
CA SER A 189 -25.37 6.25 -16.86
C SER A 189 -25.62 4.96 -17.63
N GLN A 190 -24.90 4.76 -18.73
CA GLN A 190 -25.01 3.54 -19.53
C GLN A 190 -24.61 2.29 -18.73
N LYS A 191 -23.57 2.40 -17.89
CA LYS A 191 -23.18 1.28 -17.01
C LYS A 191 -24.22 1.00 -15.94
N LEU A 192 -24.83 2.02 -15.35
CA LEU A 192 -25.93 1.85 -14.37
C LEU A 192 -27.16 1.19 -15.02
N GLU A 193 -27.45 1.49 -16.28
CA GLU A 193 -28.50 0.81 -17.04
C GLU A 193 -28.19 -0.68 -17.28
N GLN A 194 -26.93 -1.01 -17.58
CA GLN A 194 -26.50 -2.40 -17.81
C GLN A 194 -26.51 -3.27 -16.55
N THR A 195 -26.41 -2.66 -15.36
CA THR A 195 -26.33 -3.39 -14.08
C THR A 195 -27.67 -3.43 -13.32
N ASP A 196 -28.80 -3.18 -14.00
CA ASP A 196 -30.14 -3.12 -13.40
C ASP A 196 -30.21 -2.19 -12.17
N ALA A 197 -29.50 -1.06 -12.21
CA ALA A 197 -29.48 -0.12 -11.10
C ALA A 197 -30.89 0.44 -10.81
N PRO A 198 -31.28 0.61 -9.52
CA PRO A 198 -32.59 1.14 -9.17
C PRO A 198 -32.86 2.50 -9.81
N THR A 199 -34.09 2.73 -10.28
CA THR A 199 -34.49 4.00 -10.92
C THR A 199 -34.15 5.22 -10.07
N ARG A 200 -34.38 5.12 -8.75
CA ARG A 200 -34.03 6.17 -7.77
C ARG A 200 -32.56 6.60 -7.85
N LEU A 201 -31.63 5.67 -8.04
CA LEU A 201 -30.20 6.01 -8.12
C LEU A 201 -29.89 6.85 -9.38
N LYS A 202 -30.58 6.57 -10.48
CA LYS A 202 -30.45 7.32 -11.74
C LYS A 202 -31.04 8.72 -11.60
N GLU A 203 -32.21 8.83 -10.97
CA GLU A 203 -32.85 10.11 -10.63
C GLU A 203 -31.96 10.94 -9.70
N ASP A 204 -31.41 10.34 -8.64
CA ASP A 204 -30.51 11.01 -7.71
C ASP A 204 -29.24 11.53 -8.42
N MET A 205 -28.65 10.73 -9.32
CA MET A 205 -27.48 11.16 -10.11
C MET A 205 -27.81 12.32 -11.05
N GLN A 206 -28.98 12.30 -11.69
CA GLN A 206 -29.47 13.40 -12.53
C GLN A 206 -29.71 14.67 -11.69
N ASN A 207 -30.31 14.54 -10.51
CA ASN A 207 -30.51 15.65 -9.57
C ASN A 207 -29.17 16.28 -9.15
N VAL A 208 -28.15 15.46 -8.84
CA VAL A 208 -26.81 15.97 -8.49
C VAL A 208 -26.20 16.77 -9.66
N LYS A 209 -26.36 16.29 -10.90
CA LYS A 209 -25.90 17.02 -12.09
C LYS A 209 -26.59 18.37 -12.24
N GLU A 210 -27.91 18.40 -12.11
CA GLU A 210 -28.70 19.64 -12.25
C GLU A 210 -28.36 20.67 -11.16
N LEU A 211 -28.24 20.22 -9.91
CA LEU A 211 -27.81 21.05 -8.79
C LEU A 211 -26.42 21.65 -9.04
N PHE A 212 -25.47 20.84 -9.52
CA PHE A 212 -24.10 21.31 -9.76
C PHE A 212 -24.01 22.29 -10.95
N GLU A 213 -24.77 22.04 -12.01
CA GLU A 213 -24.86 22.98 -13.14
C GLU A 213 -25.54 24.29 -12.75
N SER A 214 -26.57 24.24 -11.90
CA SER A 214 -27.24 25.43 -11.36
C SER A 214 -26.27 26.27 -10.53
N VAL A 215 -25.49 25.64 -9.64
CA VAL A 215 -24.46 26.32 -8.83
C VAL A 215 -23.37 26.94 -9.70
N LYS A 216 -22.98 26.28 -10.79
CA LYS A 216 -22.00 26.84 -11.75
C LYS A 216 -22.56 28.07 -12.48
N ARG A 217 -23.86 28.07 -12.83
CA ARG A 217 -24.53 29.19 -13.49
C ARG A 217 -24.77 30.38 -12.56
N SER A 218 -24.93 30.15 -11.26
CA SER A 218 -25.15 31.22 -10.26
C SER A 218 -23.88 31.94 -9.80
N GLY A 219 -22.69 31.56 -10.30
CA GLY A 219 -21.46 32.34 -10.16
C GLY A 219 -20.79 32.34 -8.79
N TRP A 220 -21.11 31.40 -7.91
CA TRP A 220 -20.40 31.22 -6.63
C TRP A 220 -19.12 30.41 -6.86
N CYS A 221 -18.08 31.08 -7.34
CA CYS A 221 -16.68 30.65 -7.28
C CYS A 221 -15.95 31.44 -6.20
#